data_AF-A0A934H706-F1
#
_entry.id   AF-A0A934H706-F1
#
_cell.length_a   1.000
_cell.length_b   1.000
_cell.length_c   1.000
_cell.angle_alpha   90.00
_cell.angle_beta   90.00
_cell.angle_gamma   90.00
#
_symmetry.space_group_name_H-M   'P 1'
#
loop_
_entity.id
_entity.type
_entity.pdbx_description
1 polymer ?
#
loop_
_entity_poly.entity_id
_entity_poly.type
_entity_poly.pdbx_seq_one_letter_code
_entity_poly.pdbx_strand_id
1 'polypeptide(L)'
;MYILLLEPYDTGSHAAWMRGYQAHSVHEVHLLSLEGQYWQWRMLGGAVPLAERFLASGLRPDLIVASDMLDLTSFLALTRPLTAQI
;
A
#
# COMPACT_ATOMS: atom_id res chain seq x y z
N MET A 1 -0.29 3.11 16.82
CA MET A 1 -0.22 3.82 15.51
C MET A 1 -1.03 3.01 14.53
N TYR A 2 -1.69 3.71 13.63
CA TYR A 2 -2.36 3.12 12.50
C TYR A 2 -1.44 3.16 11.27
N ILE A 3 -1.06 1.99 10.76
CA ILE A 3 -0.15 1.83 9.63
C ILE A 3 -0.93 1.35 8.41
N LEU A 4 -0.77 2.05 7.30
CA LEU A 4 -1.21 1.58 5.99
C LEU A 4 -0.04 0.92 5.28
N LEU A 5 -0.17 -0.36 4.93
CA LEU A 5 0.83 -1.10 4.18
C LEU A 5 0.34 -1.27 2.73
N LEU A 6 1.10 -0.73 1.78
CA LEU A 6 0.83 -0.76 0.35
C LEU A 6 1.64 -1.86 -0.35
N GLU A 7 0.97 -2.69 -1.14
CA GLU A 7 1.59 -3.75 -1.93
C GLU A 7 0.83 -3.98 -3.25
N PRO A 8 1.39 -3.61 -4.40
CA PRO A 8 0.71 -3.77 -5.68
C PRO A 8 0.66 -5.24 -6.17
N TYR A 9 1.29 -6.20 -5.48
CA TYR A 9 1.38 -7.59 -5.93
C TYR A 9 1.17 -8.60 -4.79
N ASP A 10 -0.09 -8.78 -4.39
CA ASP A 10 -0.47 -9.72 -3.33
C ASP A 10 -0.44 -11.18 -3.82
N THR A 11 0.75 -11.78 -3.82
CA THR A 11 0.95 -13.22 -3.98
C THR A 11 2.31 -13.65 -3.41
N GLY A 12 2.53 -14.96 -3.26
CA GLY A 12 3.83 -15.54 -2.88
C GLY A 12 4.47 -14.92 -1.64
N SER A 13 5.73 -14.51 -1.76
CA SER A 13 6.51 -13.92 -0.65
C SER A 13 5.96 -12.57 -0.19
N HIS A 14 5.40 -11.75 -1.08
CA HIS A 14 4.80 -10.45 -0.74
C HIS A 14 3.57 -10.66 0.15
N ALA A 15 2.71 -11.59 -0.25
CA ALA A 15 1.55 -12.03 0.51
C ALA A 15 1.92 -12.51 1.92
N ALA A 16 2.98 -13.32 2.02
CA ALA A 16 3.48 -13.85 3.29
C ALA A 16 4.07 -12.75 4.18
N TRP A 17 4.88 -11.85 3.62
CA TRP A 17 5.48 -10.74 4.33
C TRP A 17 4.44 -9.78 4.90
N MET A 18 3.51 -9.29 4.07
CA MET A 18 2.48 -8.36 4.52
C MET A 18 1.60 -8.92 5.63
N ARG A 19 1.10 -10.15 5.45
CA ARG A 19 0.23 -10.80 6.43
C ARG A 19 0.99 -11.13 7.70
N GLY A 20 2.26 -11.53 7.59
CA GLY A 20 3.14 -11.72 8.74
C GLY A 20 3.38 -10.42 9.50
N TYR A 21 3.67 -9.32 8.80
CA TYR A 21 3.84 -8.01 9.40
C TYR A 21 2.56 -7.56 10.12
N GLN A 22 1.39 -7.72 9.48
CA GLN A 22 0.10 -7.43 10.11
C GLN A 22 -0.15 -8.29 11.37
N ALA A 23 0.08 -9.60 11.29
CA ALA A 23 -0.23 -10.54 12.37
C ALA A 23 0.70 -10.40 13.60
N HIS A 24 1.91 -9.89 13.40
CA HIS A 24 2.94 -9.80 14.44
C HIS A 24 3.31 -8.37 14.85
N SER A 25 2.60 -7.37 14.33
CA SER A 25 2.78 -5.98 14.75
C SER A 25 2.04 -5.69 16.05
N VAL A 26 2.63 -4.81 16.86
CA VAL A 26 1.96 -4.19 18.01
C VAL A 26 1.11 -2.97 17.60
N HIS A 27 1.16 -2.60 16.32
CA HIS A 27 0.40 -1.51 15.72
C HIS A 27 -0.80 -2.04 14.94
N GLU A 28 -1.81 -1.19 14.73
CA GLU A 28 -2.91 -1.51 13.83
C GLU A 28 -2.40 -1.41 12.38
N VAL A 29 -2.41 -2.52 11.65
CA VAL A 29 -1.93 -2.56 10.27
C VAL A 29 -3.10 -2.87 9.33
N HIS A 30 -3.35 -1.97 8.38
CA HIS A 30 -4.27 -2.21 7.27
C HIS A 30 -3.50 -2.46 5.98
N LEU A 31 -3.80 -3.58 5.34
CA LEU A 31 -3.19 -3.95 4.06
C LEU A 31 -4.03 -3.39 2.92
N LEU A 32 -3.43 -2.58 2.06
CA LEU A 32 -4.06 -2.12 0.83
C LEU A 32 -3.24 -2.64 -0.35
N SER A 33 -3.80 -3.67 -1.00
CA SER A 33 -3.10 -4.40 -2.04
C SER A 33 -3.90 -4.57 -3.33
N LEU A 34 -3.22 -5.07 -4.35
CA LEU A 34 -3.83 -5.51 -5.60
C LEU A 34 -3.52 -7.00 -5.83
N GLU A 35 -4.37 -7.69 -6.60
CA GLU A 35 -4.13 -9.10 -6.94
C GLU A 35 -2.75 -9.30 -7.57
N GLY A 36 -2.05 -10.34 -7.13
CA GLY A 36 -0.72 -10.74 -7.59
C GLY A 36 -0.71 -11.30 -9.02
N GLN A 37 -1.06 -10.47 -9.99
CA GLN A 37 -1.02 -10.75 -11.42
C GLN A 37 -0.25 -9.63 -12.14
N TYR A 38 0.32 -9.93 -13.31
CA TYR A 38 0.95 -8.94 -14.20
C TYR A 38 2.02 -8.07 -13.49
N TRP A 39 2.99 -8.70 -12.82
CA TRP A 39 3.95 -8.03 -11.94
C TRP A 39 4.65 -6.81 -12.59
N GLN A 40 5.02 -6.88 -13.88
CA GLN A 40 5.64 -5.76 -14.60
C GLN A 40 4.71 -4.54 -14.67
N TRP A 41 3.41 -4.78 -14.91
CA TRP A 41 2.38 -3.73 -14.93
C TRP A 41 2.07 -3.22 -13.52
N ARG A 42 2.15 -4.08 -12.50
CA ARG A 42 2.02 -3.66 -11.10
C ARG A 42 3.13 -2.71 -10.66
N MET A 43 4.35 -2.91 -11.15
CA MET A 43 5.47 -1.99 -10.89
C MET A 43 5.27 -0.62 -11.54
N LEU A 44 4.83 -0.59 -12.80
CA LEU A 44 4.71 0.65 -13.56
C LEU A 44 3.42 1.43 -13.30
N GLY A 45 2.32 0.73 -12.98
CA GLY A 45 0.98 1.29 -12.93
C GLY A 45 0.19 0.96 -11.67
N GLY A 46 0.74 0.18 -10.72
CA GLY A 46 0.04 -0.22 -9.50
C GLY A 46 -0.32 0.94 -8.57
N ALA A 47 0.41 2.06 -8.67
CA ALA A 47 0.18 3.26 -7.85
C ALA A 47 -1.19 3.89 -8.08
N VAL A 48 -1.68 3.93 -9.32
CA VAL A 48 -2.97 4.56 -9.68
C VAL A 48 -4.16 3.86 -9.00
N PRO A 49 -4.41 2.55 -9.21
CA PRO A 49 -5.55 1.89 -8.57
C PRO A 49 -5.41 1.80 -7.04
N LEU A 50 -4.19 1.78 -6.49
CA LEU A 50 -3.99 1.88 -5.04
C LEU A 50 -4.36 3.27 -4.51
N ALA A 51 -3.97 4.34 -5.20
CA ALA A 51 -4.33 5.71 -4.83
C ALA A 51 -5.85 5.93 -4.89
N GLU A 52 -6.52 5.43 -5.93
CA GLU A 52 -7.98 5.48 -6.04
C GLU A 52 -8.66 4.77 -4.87
N ARG A 53 -8.23 3.54 -4.54
CA ARG A 53 -8.76 2.79 -3.39
C ARG A 53 -8.50 3.52 -2.08
N PHE A 54 -7.29 4.08 -1.89
CA PHE A 54 -6.96 4.85 -0.69
C PHE A 54 -7.87 6.08 -0.54
N LEU A 55 -8.05 6.87 -1.59
CA LEU A 55 -8.90 8.06 -1.56
C LEU A 55 -10.37 7.72 -1.27
N ALA A 56 -10.87 6.61 -1.81
CA ALA A 56 -12.23 6.12 -1.57
C ALA A 56 -12.42 5.49 -0.18
N SER A 57 -11.36 4.98 0.43
CA SER A 57 -11.43 4.22 1.70
C SER A 57 -11.70 5.06 2.94
N GLY A 58 -11.43 6.37 2.89
CA GLY A 58 -11.53 7.24 4.07
C GLY A 58 -10.45 6.99 5.13
N LEU A 59 -9.45 6.14 4.85
CA LEU A 59 -8.38 5.83 5.79
C LEU A 59 -7.55 7.07 6.15
N ARG A 60 -7.07 7.11 7.39
CA ARG A 60 -6.21 8.18 7.95
C ARG A 60 -5.04 7.56 8.74
N PRO A 61 -4.08 6.93 8.06
CA PRO A 61 -2.95 6.30 8.73
C PRO A 61 -1.98 7.33 9.30
N ASP A 62 -1.31 6.98 10.39
CA ASP A 62 -0.20 7.73 10.98
C ASP A 62 1.12 7.48 10.22
N LEU A 63 1.19 6.37 9.48
CA LEU A 63 2.39 5.93 8.76
C LEU A 63 2.00 5.14 7.51
N ILE A 64 2.72 5.35 6.41
CA ILE A 64 2.64 4.53 5.20
C ILE A 64 3.92 3.70 5.06
N VAL A 65 3.73 2.39 4.88
CA VAL A 65 4.78 1.46 4.50
C VAL A 65 4.46 0.97 3.09
N ALA A 66 5.42 0.95 2.18
CA ALA A 66 5.24 0.45 0.82
C ALA A 66 6.37 -0.50 0.44
N SER A 67 6.05 -1.53 -0.33
CA SER A 67 7.05 -2.34 -1.02
C SER A 67 7.81 -1.51 -2.06
N ASP A 68 9.06 -1.86 -2.34
CA ASP A 68 9.86 -1.32 -3.45
C ASP A 68 9.21 -1.53 -4.83
N MET A 69 8.31 -2.51 -4.93
CA MET A 69 7.53 -2.80 -6.13
C MET A 69 6.54 -1.67 -6.49
N LEU A 70 6.19 -0.79 -5.55
CA LEU A 70 5.29 0.32 -5.80
C LEU A 70 6.06 1.56 -6.24
N ASP A 71 5.63 2.21 -7.31
CA ASP A 71 5.99 3.62 -7.54
C ASP A 71 5.32 4.51 -6.46
N LEU A 72 6.01 4.63 -5.32
CA LEU A 72 5.55 5.41 -4.18
C LEU A 72 5.45 6.90 -4.51
N THR A 73 6.29 7.40 -5.41
CA THR A 73 6.26 8.82 -5.82
C THR A 73 4.95 9.14 -6.51
N SER A 74 4.52 8.32 -7.47
CA SER A 74 3.23 8.46 -8.13
C SER A 74 2.06 8.33 -7.15
N PHE A 75 2.11 7.36 -6.24
CA PHE A 75 1.07 7.20 -5.22
C PHE A 75 0.94 8.49 -4.38
N LEU A 76 2.05 8.99 -3.81
CA LEU A 76 2.04 10.18 -2.97
C LEU A 76 1.62 11.44 -3.73
N ALA A 77 1.99 11.58 -5.00
CA ALA A 77 1.55 12.70 -5.83
C ALA A 77 0.02 12.71 -6.02
N LEU A 78 -0.59 11.54 -6.22
CA LEU A 78 -2.04 11.40 -6.40
C LEU A 78 -2.82 11.54 -5.08
N THR A 79 -2.21 11.20 -3.95
CA THR A 79 -2.88 11.19 -2.64
C THR A 79 -2.47 12.36 -1.73
N ARG A 80 -1.66 13.31 -2.21
CA ARG A 80 -1.03 14.34 -1.38
C ARG A 80 -1.98 15.12 -0.47
N PRO A 81 -3.24 15.46 -0.88
CA PRO A 81 -4.18 16.13 0.03
C PRO A 81 -4.41 15.40 1.36
N LEU A 82 -4.24 14.07 1.40
CA LEU A 82 -4.41 13.25 2.61
C LEU A 82 -3.09 12.77 3.21
N THR A 83 -2.02 12.71 2.41
CA THR A 83 -0.71 12.18 2.84
C THR A 83 0.32 13.28 3.11
N ALA A 84 -0.07 14.56 3.07
CA ALA A 84 0.84 15.69 3.19
C ALA A 84 1.66 15.71 4.49
N GLN A 85 1.06 15.20 5.57
CA GLN A 85 1.56 15.26 6.93
C GLN A 85 1.90 13.88 7.50
N ILE A 86 1.93 12.86 6.64
CA ILE A 86 2.42 11.51 6.96
C ILE A 86 3.93 11.49 6.73
#